data_AF-F6D5Y1-F1
#
_entry.id   AF-F6D5Y1-F1
#
_cell.length_a   1.000
_cell.length_b   1.000
_cell.length_c   1.000
_cell.angle_alpha   90.00
_cell.angle_beta   90.00
_cell.angle_gamma   90.00
#
_symmetry.space_group_name_H-M   'P 1'
#
loop_
_entity.id
_entity.type
_entity.pdbx_description
1 polymer ?
#
loop_
_entity_poly.entity_id
_entity_poly.type
_entity_poly.pdbx_seq_one_letter_code
_entity_poly.pdbx_strand_id
1 'polypeptide(L)'
;MENKKKAIAACSGMSPYGLVTRAVASDMVSESDNLISLCMGATSADREGFRDLIKKYPIVALNGCEGSCVNKILKQKGVEAAETLNVLEILNEEDLKPTDVSRLDDEGEKSVDAVKKRLKKVLRD
;
A
#
# COMPACT_ATOMS: atom_id res chain seq x y z
N MET A 1 -24.19 6.60 5.73
CA MET A 1 -23.37 6.17 4.59
C MET A 1 -22.92 4.76 4.91
N GLU A 2 -23.24 3.77 4.07
CA GLU A 2 -22.62 2.45 4.21
C GLU A 2 -21.10 2.63 4.17
N ASN A 3 -20.40 2.13 5.19
CA ASN A 3 -18.94 2.08 5.23
C ASN A 3 -18.47 1.18 4.08
N LYS A 4 -18.29 1.76 2.88
CA LYS A 4 -17.77 1.03 1.73
C LYS A 4 -16.33 0.66 2.03
N LYS A 5 -16.06 -0.64 2.16
CA LYS A 5 -14.69 -1.14 2.37
C LYS A 5 -13.77 -0.60 1.27
N LYS A 6 -12.57 -0.16 1.64
CA LYS A 6 -11.49 0.23 0.72
C LYS A 6 -10.38 -0.83 0.78
N ALA A 7 -9.68 -1.04 -0.32
CA ALA A 7 -8.59 -2.00 -0.43
C ALA A 7 -7.23 -1.28 -0.55
N ILE A 8 -6.22 -1.77 0.17
CA ILE A 8 -4.85 -1.25 0.11
C ILE A 8 -4.01 -2.23 -0.69
N ALA A 9 -3.44 -1.77 -1.80
CA ALA A 9 -2.50 -2.51 -2.61
C ALA A 9 -1.08 -2.01 -2.31
N ALA A 10 -0.28 -2.79 -1.58
CA ALA A 10 1.05 -2.36 -1.13
C ALA A 10 2.19 -2.94 -1.97
N CYS A 11 3.27 -2.17 -2.11
CA CYS A 11 4.49 -2.61 -2.75
C CYS A 11 5.06 -3.86 -2.04
N SER A 12 5.38 -4.88 -2.82
CA SER A 12 5.99 -6.12 -2.34
C SER A 12 7.50 -6.19 -2.61
N GLY A 13 8.12 -5.06 -2.96
CA GLY A 13 9.54 -4.98 -3.31
C GLY A 13 10.47 -5.29 -2.14
N MET A 14 11.68 -5.75 -2.47
CA MET A 14 12.77 -6.03 -1.52
C MET A 14 13.62 -4.77 -1.27
N SER A 15 12.97 -3.67 -0.91
CA SER A 15 13.60 -2.42 -0.49
C SER A 15 13.05 -1.99 0.88
N PRO A 16 13.71 -1.06 1.59
CA PRO A 16 13.19 -0.57 2.87
C PRO A 16 11.81 0.06 2.71
N TYR A 17 11.60 0.83 1.64
CA TYR A 17 10.30 1.38 1.26
C TYR A 17 9.23 0.30 1.00
N GLY A 18 9.62 -0.80 0.36
CA GLY A 18 8.76 -1.97 0.19
C GLY A 18 8.36 -2.58 1.53
N LEU A 19 9.30 -2.72 2.46
CA LEU A 19 9.01 -3.19 3.82
C LEU A 19 8.05 -2.24 4.56
N VAL A 20 8.31 -0.94 4.54
CA VAL A 20 7.44 0.09 5.12
C VAL A 20 6.03 -0.01 4.55
N THR A 21 5.86 -0.10 3.23
CA THR A 21 4.50 -0.21 2.63
C THR A 21 3.72 -1.44 3.09
N ARG A 22 4.40 -2.58 3.31
CA ARG A 22 3.75 -3.81 3.81
C ARG A 22 3.33 -3.67 5.26
N ALA A 23 4.20 -3.10 6.10
CA ALA A 23 3.89 -2.82 7.50
C ALA A 23 2.71 -1.86 7.62
N VAL A 24 2.74 -0.73 6.89
CA VAL A 24 1.61 0.23 6.81
C VAL A 24 0.30 -0.47 6.44
N ALA A 25 0.29 -1.31 5.40
CA ALA A 25 -0.93 -2.00 4.99
C ALA A 25 -1.44 -2.99 6.04
N SER A 26 -0.53 -3.74 6.69
CA SER A 26 -0.87 -4.67 7.77
C SER A 26 -1.48 -3.94 8.97
N ASP A 27 -0.85 -2.87 9.42
CA ASP A 27 -1.30 -2.05 10.54
C ASP A 27 -2.66 -1.39 10.27
N MET A 28 -2.82 -0.79 9.10
CA MET A 28 -4.07 -0.09 8.76
C MET A 28 -5.26 -1.05 8.73
N VAL A 29 -5.05 -2.28 8.26
CA VAL A 29 -6.10 -3.31 8.24
C VAL A 29 -6.38 -3.85 9.64
N SER A 30 -5.37 -3.98 10.51
CA SER A 30 -5.59 -4.41 11.90
C SER A 30 -6.31 -3.34 12.73
N GLU A 31 -6.14 -2.06 12.39
CA GLU A 31 -6.79 -0.92 13.02
C GLU A 31 -8.23 -0.65 12.54
N SER A 32 -8.72 -1.32 11.47
CA SER A 32 -10.03 -1.00 10.87
C SER A 32 -10.67 -2.15 10.09
N ASP A 33 -11.90 -2.52 10.46
CA ASP A 33 -12.71 -3.54 9.76
C ASP A 33 -13.15 -3.12 8.33
N ASN A 34 -13.00 -1.83 8.01
CA ASN A 34 -13.36 -1.27 6.71
C ASN A 34 -12.22 -1.28 5.69
N LEU A 35 -11.06 -1.81 6.07
CA LEU A 35 -9.89 -1.92 5.21
C LEU A 35 -9.58 -3.39 4.95
N ILE A 36 -9.11 -3.67 3.74
CA ILE A 36 -8.49 -4.95 3.40
C ILE A 36 -7.16 -4.71 2.70
N SER A 37 -6.21 -5.63 2.83
CA SER A 37 -4.96 -5.60 2.08
C SER A 37 -5.02 -6.55 0.89
N LEU A 38 -4.53 -6.12 -0.27
CA LEU A 38 -4.38 -6.96 -1.45
C LEU A 38 -2.98 -7.56 -1.51
N CYS A 39 -2.89 -8.88 -1.65
CA CYS A 39 -1.63 -9.56 -1.91
C CYS A 39 -1.23 -9.34 -3.38
N MET A 40 -0.32 -8.41 -3.63
CA MET A 40 0.11 -8.08 -5.00
C MET A 40 0.78 -9.25 -5.72
N GLY A 41 1.43 -10.17 -4.99
CA GLY A 41 1.95 -11.41 -5.57
C GLY A 41 0.83 -12.31 -6.12
N ALA A 42 -0.24 -12.51 -5.35
CA ALA A 42 -1.39 -13.30 -5.79
C ALA A 42 -2.17 -12.61 -6.92
N THR A 43 -2.32 -11.29 -6.87
CA THR A 43 -2.90 -10.48 -7.95
C THR A 43 -2.08 -10.60 -9.23
N SER A 44 -0.75 -10.47 -9.15
CA SER A 44 0.14 -10.59 -10.30
C SER A 44 0.08 -11.99 -10.92
N ALA A 45 0.13 -13.03 -10.09
CA ALA A 45 -0.01 -14.44 -10.46
C ALA A 45 -1.41 -14.84 -10.93
N ASP A 46 -2.35 -13.90 -10.97
CA ASP A 46 -3.70 -14.11 -11.49
C ASP A 46 -4.50 -15.20 -10.77
N ARG A 47 -4.26 -15.33 -9.46
CA ARG A 47 -4.95 -16.32 -8.62
C ARG A 47 -6.46 -16.04 -8.65
N GLU A 48 -7.25 -17.07 -8.94
CA GLU A 48 -8.69 -16.97 -9.23
C GLU A 48 -9.46 -16.07 -8.25
N GLY A 49 -9.34 -16.30 -6.94
CA GLY A 49 -10.03 -15.49 -5.93
C GLY A 49 -9.61 -14.01 -5.83
N PHE A 50 -8.44 -13.64 -6.38
CA PHE A 50 -7.97 -12.25 -6.38
C PHE A 50 -8.45 -11.46 -7.59
N ARG A 51 -8.81 -12.11 -8.70
CA ARG A 51 -9.31 -11.45 -9.92
C ARG A 51 -10.57 -10.64 -9.66
N ASP A 52 -11.49 -11.20 -8.86
CA ASP A 52 -12.73 -10.54 -8.50
C ASP A 52 -12.52 -9.56 -7.33
N LEU A 53 -11.63 -9.90 -6.41
CA LEU A 53 -11.36 -9.08 -5.23
C LEU A 53 -10.86 -7.68 -5.60
N ILE A 54 -9.95 -7.57 -6.57
CA ILE A 54 -9.42 -6.28 -7.03
C ILE A 54 -10.46 -5.40 -7.74
N LYS A 55 -11.59 -5.95 -8.18
CA LYS A 55 -12.67 -5.19 -8.83
C LYS A 55 -13.77 -4.79 -7.84
N LYS A 56 -13.78 -5.37 -6.64
CA LYS A 56 -14.89 -5.26 -5.69
C LYS A 56 -14.87 -3.96 -4.88
N TYR A 57 -13.69 -3.40 -4.62
CA TYR A 57 -13.51 -2.27 -3.72
C TYR A 57 -12.61 -1.21 -4.34
N PRO A 58 -12.81 0.09 -4.03
CA PRO A 58 -11.86 1.13 -4.40
C PRO A 58 -10.48 0.80 -3.84
N ILE A 59 -9.45 0.92 -4.67
CA ILE A 59 -8.07 0.58 -4.32
C ILE A 59 -7.26 1.85 -4.07
N VAL A 60 -6.57 1.90 -2.92
CA VAL A 60 -5.46 2.82 -2.69
C VAL A 60 -4.14 2.08 -2.93
N ALA A 61 -3.38 2.51 -3.94
CA ALA A 61 -2.08 1.92 -4.27
C ALA A 61 -0.95 2.61 -3.51
N LEU A 62 -0.08 1.83 -2.85
CA LEU A 62 1.13 2.31 -2.18
C LEU A 62 2.37 1.83 -2.94
N ASN A 63 3.01 2.72 -3.70
CA ASN A 63 4.27 2.42 -4.38
C ASN A 63 5.45 2.74 -3.48
N GLY A 64 6.44 1.85 -3.45
CA GLY A 64 7.67 2.04 -2.68
C GLY A 64 8.82 2.69 -3.47
N CYS A 65 8.65 2.90 -4.78
CA CYS A 65 9.64 3.55 -5.63
C CYS A 65 9.00 4.04 -6.94
N GLU A 66 9.77 4.82 -7.71
CA GLU A 66 9.41 5.35 -9.04
C GLU A 66 8.99 4.27 -10.05
N GLY A 67 9.39 3.02 -9.82
CA GLY A 67 8.97 1.88 -10.64
C GLY A 67 7.46 1.69 -10.70
N SER A 68 6.71 2.15 -9.68
CA SER A 68 5.24 2.15 -9.62
C SER A 68 4.60 0.79 -9.99
N CYS A 69 5.23 -0.30 -9.54
CA CYS A 69 4.84 -1.67 -9.93
C CYS A 69 3.41 -2.02 -9.51
N VAL A 70 2.90 -1.44 -8.40
CA VAL A 70 1.55 -1.73 -7.92
C VAL A 70 0.52 -1.28 -8.96
N ASN A 71 0.59 -0.02 -9.39
CA ASN A 71 -0.32 0.51 -10.42
C ASN A 71 -0.17 -0.23 -11.75
N LYS A 72 1.07 -0.53 -12.18
CA LYS A 72 1.32 -1.27 -13.42
C LYS A 72 0.66 -2.65 -13.39
N ILE A 73 0.77 -3.38 -12.27
CA ILE A 73 0.12 -4.68 -12.11
C ILE A 73 -1.41 -4.53 -12.14
N LEU A 74 -1.99 -3.58 -11.38
CA LEU A 74 -3.44 -3.36 -11.38
C LEU A 74 -3.95 -3.04 -12.80
N LYS A 75 -3.28 -2.14 -13.51
CA LYS A 75 -3.61 -1.75 -14.88
C LYS A 75 -3.56 -2.93 -15.85
N GLN A 76 -2.54 -3.78 -15.74
CA GLN A 76 -2.46 -5.02 -16.52
C GLN A 76 -3.63 -5.98 -16.26
N LYS A 77 -4.25 -5.90 -15.08
CA LYS A 77 -5.46 -6.66 -14.72
C LYS A 77 -6.76 -5.91 -15.03
N GLY A 78 -6.68 -4.77 -15.74
CA GLY A 78 -7.83 -3.98 -16.15
C GLY A 78 -8.48 -3.19 -15.02
N VAL A 79 -7.72 -2.86 -13.95
CA VAL A 79 -8.19 -2.08 -12.81
C VAL A 79 -7.29 -0.87 -12.63
N GLU A 80 -7.88 0.31 -12.44
CA GLU A 80 -7.16 1.51 -12.04
C GLU A 80 -7.32 1.74 -10.53
N ALA A 81 -6.27 2.23 -9.87
CA ALA A 81 -6.36 2.60 -8.47
C ALA A 81 -7.21 3.87 -8.33
N ALA A 82 -8.06 3.92 -7.29
CA ALA A 82 -8.82 5.12 -6.97
C ALA A 82 -7.91 6.24 -6.47
N GLU A 83 -6.89 5.87 -5.69
CA GLU A 83 -5.89 6.78 -5.15
C GLU A 83 -4.51 6.12 -5.22
N THR A 84 -3.45 6.94 -5.35
CA THR A 84 -2.08 6.44 -5.41
C THR A 84 -1.16 7.29 -4.53
N LEU A 85 -0.35 6.62 -3.71
CA LEU A 85 0.69 7.24 -2.90
C LEU A 85 2.06 6.69 -3.28
N ASN A 86 3.02 7.60 -3.44
CA ASN A 86 4.44 7.26 -3.55
C ASN A 86 5.09 7.41 -2.17
N VAL A 87 5.44 6.28 -1.53
CA VAL A 87 6.04 6.27 -0.20
C VAL A 87 7.44 6.90 -0.22
N LEU A 88 8.19 6.77 -1.30
CA LEU A 88 9.49 7.42 -1.40
C LEU A 88 9.36 8.95 -1.31
N GLU A 89 8.40 9.54 -2.02
CA GLU A 89 8.12 10.98 -1.97
C GLU A 89 7.68 11.41 -0.57
N ILE A 90 6.74 10.68 0.06
CA ILE A 90 6.26 11.00 1.41
C ILE A 90 7.41 11.02 2.41
N LEU A 91 8.31 10.04 2.36
CA LEU A 91 9.42 9.95 3.30
C LEU A 91 10.50 11.00 3.01
N ASN A 92 10.73 11.35 1.75
CA ASN A 92 11.61 12.47 1.39
C ASN A 92 11.07 13.81 1.92
N GLU A 93 9.75 14.04 1.87
CA GLU A 93 9.12 15.25 2.43
C GLU A 93 9.29 15.36 3.96
N GLU A 94 9.38 14.22 4.64
CA GLU A 94 9.53 14.13 6.10
C GLU A 94 11.00 13.92 6.53
N ASP A 95 11.95 13.94 5.59
CA ASP A 95 13.39 13.63 5.76
C ASP A 95 13.66 12.31 6.51
N LEU A 96 12.89 11.27 6.16
CA LEU A 96 13.03 9.90 6.68
C LEU A 96 13.63 8.97 5.63
N LYS A 97 14.63 8.18 6.02
CA LYS A 97 15.44 7.31 5.17
C LYS A 97 15.61 5.92 5.82
N PRO A 98 14.56 5.07 5.77
CA PRO A 98 14.67 3.70 6.29
C PRO A 98 15.73 2.93 5.49
N THR A 99 16.52 2.10 6.18
CA THR A 99 17.67 1.43 5.56
C THR A 99 17.57 -0.09 5.54
N ASP A 100 16.84 -0.67 6.49
CA ASP A 100 16.71 -2.12 6.61
C ASP A 100 15.60 -2.66 5.67
N VAL A 101 15.93 -3.74 4.95
CA VAL A 101 15.06 -4.39 3.97
C VAL A 101 14.27 -5.59 4.54
N SER A 102 14.65 -6.02 5.73
CA SER A 102 14.26 -7.28 6.37
C SER A 102 13.48 -7.09 7.66
N ARG A 103 13.83 -6.07 8.45
CA ARG A 103 13.22 -5.67 9.73
C ARG A 103 13.01 -4.16 9.72
N LEU A 104 12.02 -3.68 10.48
CA LEU A 104 11.88 -2.25 10.70
C LEU A 104 12.93 -1.84 11.72
N ASP A 105 13.82 -0.93 11.32
CA ASP A 105 14.69 -0.16 12.20
C ASP A 105 13.89 1.00 12.82
N ASP A 106 14.49 1.75 13.74
CA ASP A 106 13.83 2.90 14.39
C ASP A 106 13.33 3.94 13.37
N GLU A 107 14.05 4.09 12.25
CA GLU A 107 13.67 4.99 11.16
C GLU A 107 12.56 4.42 10.28
N GLY A 108 12.53 3.10 10.10
CA GLY A 108 11.46 2.33 9.48
C GLY A 108 10.15 2.42 10.25
N GLU A 109 10.18 2.32 11.58
CA GLU A 109 9.00 2.50 12.41
C GLU A 109 8.44 3.93 12.29
N LYS A 110 9.30 4.95 12.35
CA LYS A 110 8.89 6.35 12.10
C LYS A 110 8.32 6.54 10.69
N SER A 111 8.92 5.87 9.70
CA SER A 111 8.45 5.90 8.32
C SER A 111 7.06 5.29 8.17
N VAL A 112 6.79 4.18 8.86
CA VAL A 112 5.46 3.56 8.92
C VAL A 112 4.44 4.55 9.47
N ASP A 113 4.73 5.22 10.58
CA ASP A 113 3.83 6.20 11.18
C ASP A 113 3.55 7.41 10.26
N ALA A 114 4.60 7.94 9.62
CA ALA A 114 4.48 9.05 8.67
C ALA A 114 3.56 8.68 7.47
N VAL A 115 3.76 7.50 6.88
CA VAL A 115 2.94 7.02 5.77
C VAL A 115 1.52 6.70 6.21
N LYS A 116 1.31 6.08 7.39
CA LYS A 116 -0.03 5.85 7.96
C LYS A 116 -0.78 7.16 8.13
N LYS A 117 -0.12 8.22 8.61
CA LYS A 117 -0.72 9.55 8.74
C LYS A 117 -1.17 10.13 7.40
N ARG A 118 -0.37 9.98 6.33
CA ARG A 118 -0.76 10.41 4.97
C ARG A 118 -1.93 9.58 4.44
N LEU A 119 -1.86 8.26 4.57
CA LEU A 119 -2.91 7.35 4.12
C LEU A 119 -4.24 7.59 4.84
N LYS A 120 -4.23 7.84 6.16
CA LYS A 120 -5.43 8.20 6.93
C LYS A 120 -6.12 9.46 6.42
N LYS A 121 -5.39 10.42 5.83
CA LYS A 121 -6.00 11.60 5.18
C LYS A 121 -6.75 11.20 3.92
N VAL A 122 -6.07 10.49 3.01
CA VAL A 122 -6.65 9.98 1.75
C VAL A 122 -7.86 9.07 1.99
N LEU A 123 -7.87 8.30 3.08
CA LEU A 123 -8.99 7.41 3.37
C LEU A 123 -10.24 8.14 3.91
N ARG A 124 -10.10 9.36 4.44
CA ARG A 124 -11.21 10.19 4.95
C ARG A 124 -11.90 10.98 3.84
N ASP A 125 -11.21 11.22 2.74
CA ASP A 125 -11.75 11.76 1.48
C ASP A 125 -12.55 10.67 0.72
#